data_AF-A0A9E5IYA7-F1
#
_entry.id   AF-A0A9E5IYA7-F1
#
_cell.length_a   1.000
_cell.length_b   1.000
_cell.length_c   1.000
_cell.angle_alpha   90.00
_cell.angle_beta   90.00
_cell.angle_gamma   90.00
#
_symmetry.space_group_name_H-M   'P 1'
#
loop_
_entity.id
_entity.type
_entity.pdbx_description
1 polymer ?
#
loop_
_entity_poly.entity_id
_entity_poly.type
_entity_poly.pdbx_seq_one_letter_code
_entity_poly.pdbx_strand_id
1 'polypeptide(L)' 'AEFSLQEHDTRHSTEVLRRHGNMSSPSCLFALQSALENGVPDGLWWLASFGAGFSSYGALLEVRS' A
#
# COMPACT_ATOMS: atom_id res chain seq x y z
N ALA A 1 0.39 -18.86 -0.07
CA ALA A 1 1.79 -18.51 -0.35
C ALA A 1 2.01 -17.12 0.23
N GLU A 2 3.08 -16.95 1.00
CA GLU A 2 3.47 -15.66 1.58
C GLU A 2 4.44 -14.97 0.62
N PHE A 3 4.30 -13.65 0.45
CA PHE A 3 5.23 -12.87 -0.35
C PHE A 3 6.46 -12.59 0.51
N SER A 4 7.67 -12.86 -0.01
CA SER A 4 8.95 -12.66 0.71
C SER A 4 9.33 -11.18 0.89
N LEU A 5 8.35 -10.34 1.25
CA LEU A 5 8.48 -8.92 1.48
C LEU A 5 9.29 -8.65 2.74
N GLN A 6 10.04 -7.56 2.71
CA GLN A 6 10.77 -7.00 3.83
C GLN A 6 9.98 -5.82 4.42
N GLU A 7 10.37 -5.38 5.61
CA GLU A 7 9.70 -4.26 6.30
C GLU A 7 9.66 -2.98 5.45
N HIS A 8 10.72 -2.71 4.68
CA HIS A 8 10.80 -1.52 3.84
C HIS A 8 9.81 -1.54 2.66
N ASP A 9 9.34 -2.72 2.23
CA ASP A 9 8.39 -2.87 1.12
C ASP A 9 6.98 -2.40 1.51
N THR A 10 6.63 -2.51 2.80
CA THR A 10 5.30 -2.12 3.30
C THR A 10 5.33 -0.90 4.22
N ARG A 11 6.49 -0.23 4.33
CA ARG A 11 6.73 0.90 5.26
C ARG A 11 5.67 2.01 5.20
N HIS A 12 5.15 2.33 4.01
CA HIS A 12 4.13 3.38 3.84
C HIS A 12 2.80 2.96 4.45
N SER A 13 2.39 1.70 4.26
CA SER A 13 1.20 1.13 4.91
C SER A 13 1.37 1.07 6.43
N THR A 14 2.54 0.65 6.91
CA THR A 14 2.86 0.61 8.35
C THR A 14 2.78 1.99 8.98
N GLU A 15 3.34 3.01 8.34
CA GLU A 15 3.33 4.38 8.87
C GLU A 15 1.92 4.99 8.87
N VAL A 16 1.15 4.78 7.80
CA VAL A 16 -0.26 5.20 7.75
C VAL A 16 -1.08 4.54 8.85
N LEU A 17 -0.93 3.22 9.05
CA LEU A 17 -1.59 2.50 10.12
C LEU A 17 -1.16 3.02 11.50
N ARG A 18 0.13 3.29 11.70
CA ARG A 18 0.66 3.81 12.97
C ARG A 18 0.13 5.21 13.29
N ARG A 19 -0.02 6.07 12.29
CA ARG A 19 -0.50 7.46 12.47
C ARG A 19 -2.02 7.57 12.58
N HIS A 20 -2.75 6.77 11.82
CA HIS A 20 -4.19 6.97 11.62
C HIS A 20 -5.06 5.78 12.04
N GLY A 21 -4.46 4.64 12.39
CA GLY A 21 -5.20 3.40 12.58
C GLY A 21 -5.74 2.86 11.25
N ASN A 22 -6.58 1.83 11.34
CA ASN A 22 -7.29 1.31 10.17
C ASN A 22 -8.50 2.22 9.88
N MET A 23 -8.42 2.96 8.77
CA MET A 23 -9.49 3.86 8.34
C MET A 23 -10.53 3.19 7.44
N SER A 24 -10.48 1.86 7.28
CA SER A 24 -11.18 1.13 6.21
C SER A 24 -10.59 1.47 4.84
N SER A 25 -11.42 1.57 3.80
CA SER A 25 -11.00 1.78 2.39
C SER A 25 -10.02 2.93 2.12
N PRO A 26 -10.04 4.08 2.83
CA PRO A 26 -9.08 5.16 2.62
C PRO A 26 -7.63 4.78 2.94
N SER A 27 -7.39 3.74 3.76
CA SER A 27 -6.04 3.36 4.21
C SER A 27 -5.10 3.09 3.03
N CYS A 28 -5.59 2.45 1.96
CA CYS A 28 -4.80 2.18 0.77
C CYS A 28 -4.45 3.45 -0.02
N LEU A 29 -5.38 4.41 -0.10
CA LEU A 29 -5.12 5.68 -0.79
C LEU A 29 -4.14 6.55 0.00
N PHE A 30 -4.22 6.56 1.32
CA PHE A 30 -3.25 7.27 2.17
C PHE A 30 -1.86 6.64 2.09
N ALA A 31 -1.77 5.31 2.01
CA ALA A 31 -0.49 4.62 1.81
C ALA A 31 0.13 4.95 0.43
N LEU A 32 -0.69 4.96 -0.62
CA LEU A 32 -0.26 5.37 -1.96
C LEU A 32 0.19 6.84 -1.98
N GLN A 33 -0.58 7.75 -1.40
CA GLN A 33 -0.21 9.16 -1.28
C GLN A 33 1.12 9.32 -0.52
N SER A 34 1.28 8.63 0.61
CA SER A 34 2.54 8.63 1.35
C SER A 34 3.72 8.16 0.51
N ALA A 35 3.54 7.11 -0.31
CA ALA A 35 4.60 6.64 -1.21
C ALA A 35 4.98 7.71 -2.24
N LEU A 36 4.00 8.30 -2.93
CA LEU A 36 4.23 9.32 -3.95
C LEU A 36 4.90 10.58 -3.37
N GLU A 37 4.47 11.05 -2.20
CA GLU A 37 5.04 12.23 -1.53
C GLU A 37 6.48 12.02 -1.04
N ASN A 38 6.91 10.78 -0.83
CA ASN A 38 8.24 10.44 -0.34
C ASN A 38 9.20 10.00 -1.47
N GLY A 39 8.82 10.17 -2.74
CA GLY A 39 9.71 9.93 -3.88
C GLY A 39 10.19 8.48 -3.98
N VAL A 40 9.25 7.54 -3.99
CA VAL A 40 9.57 6.12 -4.15
C VAL A 40 10.13 5.80 -5.55
N PRO A 41 10.90 4.70 -5.71
CA PRO A 41 11.43 4.31 -7.02
C PRO A 41 10.34 4.11 -8.08
N ASP A 42 10.66 4.53 -9.31
CA ASP A 42 9.88 4.21 -10.50
C ASP A 42 9.70 2.70 -10.68
N GLY A 43 8.63 2.32 -11.36
CA GLY A 43 8.38 0.95 -11.78
C GLY A 43 6.99 0.45 -11.42
N LEU A 44 6.85 -0.88 -11.32
CA LEU A 44 5.57 -1.52 -11.05
C LEU A 44 5.37 -1.74 -9.55
N TRP A 45 4.23 -1.25 -9.05
CA TRP A 45 3.83 -1.32 -7.66
C TRP A 45 2.54 -2.11 -7.52
N TRP A 46 2.45 -2.94 -6.48
CA TRP A 46 1.24 -3.70 -6.17
C TRP A 46 0.49 -3.06 -5.01
N LEU A 47 -0.71 -2.54 -5.30
CA LEU A 47 -1.64 -2.07 -4.27
C LEU A 47 -2.63 -3.18 -3.96
N ALA A 48 -2.61 -3.67 -2.71
CA ALA A 48 -3.49 -4.74 -2.24
C ALA A 48 -4.40 -4.26 -1.11
N SER A 49 -5.61 -4.80 -1.07
CA SER A 49 -6.54 -4.63 0.05
C SER A 49 -7.45 -5.84 0.22
N PHE A 50 -8.02 -5.98 1.42
CA PHE A 50 -9.05 -6.97 1.71
C PHE A 50 -10.34 -6.27 2.12
N GLY A 51 -11.47 -6.87 1.76
CA GLY A 51 -12.80 -6.34 2.07
C GLY A 51 -13.78 -7.42 2.49
N ALA A 52 -15.05 -7.00 2.65
CA ALA A 52 -16.14 -7.89 3.01
C ALA A 52 -16.24 -9.10 2.06
N GLY A 53 -16.75 -10.22 2.58
CA GLY A 53 -16.86 -11.46 1.82
C GLY A 53 -15.52 -12.15 1.54
N PHE A 54 -14.52 -11.95 2.40
CA PHE A 54 -13.17 -12.52 2.26
C PHE A 54 -12.53 -12.21 0.89
N SER A 55 -12.89 -11.05 0.35
CA SER A 55 -12.46 -10.64 -0.99
C SER A 55 -11.09 -9.99 -0.93
N SER A 56 -10.24 -10.33 -1.90
CA SER A 56 -8.95 -9.69 -2.14
C SER A 56 -9.06 -8.79 -3.37
N TYR A 57 -8.61 -7.55 -3.25
CA TYR A 57 -8.57 -6.57 -4.32
C TYR A 57 -7.12 -6.18 -4.57
N GLY A 58 -6.73 -6.11 -5.83
CA GLY A 58 -5.37 -5.80 -6.25
C GLY A 58 -5.36 -4.90 -7.47
N ALA A 59 -4.43 -3.95 -7.49
CA ALA A 59 -4.13 -3.12 -8.66
C ALA A 59 -2.61 -3.08 -8.88
N LEU A 60 -2.18 -3.36 -10.11
CA LEU A 60 -0.81 -3.11 -10.54
C LEU A 60 -0.73 -1.69 -11.07
N LEU A 61 0.11 -0.87 -10.45
CA LEU A 61 0.30 0.54 -10.76
C LEU A 61 1.68 0.73 -11.38
N GLU A 62 1.78 1.54 -12.42
CA GLU A 62 3.07 2.03 -12.91
C GLU A 62 3.35 3.40 -12.28
N VAL A 63 4.38 3.48 -11.45
CA VAL A 63 4.85 4.71 -10.81
C VAL A 63 5.97 5.31 -11.63
N ARG A 64 5.89 6.61 -11.89
CA ARG A 64 6.86 7.39 -12.66
C ARG A 64 7.07 8.75 -11.99
N SER A 65 8.34 9.14 -11.84
CA SER A 65 8.82 10.42 -11.32
C SER A 65 8.76 11.54 -12.36
#